data_AF-A0A4V1ZVM2-F1
#
_entry.id   AF-A0A4V1ZVM2-F1
#
_cell.length_a   1.000
_cell.length_b   1.000
_cell.length_c   1.000
_cell.angle_alpha   90.00
_cell.angle_beta   90.00
_cell.angle_gamma   90.00
#
_symmetry.space_group_name_H-M   'P 1'
#
loop_
_entity.id
_entity.type
_entity.pdbx_description
1 polymer ?
#
loop_
_entity_poly.entity_id
_entity_poly.type
_entity_poly.pdbx_seq_one_letter_code
_entity_poly.pdbx_strand_id
1 'polypeptide(L)'
;MKKVSDGSLKMLFQQSIITREWMVKGIYDSRAKDYSNPFRQMVYANNSEMNAVVGNLENNSFIKKEIAELKAYKTAVNQRLKKLGLV
;
A
#
# COMPACT_ATOMS: atom_id res chain seq x y z
N MET A 1 -4.18 22.17 -26.47
CA MET A 1 -4.14 21.07 -25.46
C MET A 1 -5.18 20.04 -25.83
N LYS A 2 -4.83 18.74 -25.91
CA LYS A 2 -5.84 17.67 -26.08
C LYS A 2 -6.73 17.63 -24.82
N LYS A 3 -8.05 17.68 -25.00
CA LYS A 3 -9.00 17.55 -23.88
C LYS A 3 -8.96 16.12 -23.36
N VAL A 4 -8.94 15.96 -22.04
CA VAL A 4 -9.09 14.64 -21.40
C VAL A 4 -10.56 14.24 -21.53
N SER A 5 -10.83 13.04 -22.02
CA SER A 5 -12.19 12.50 -22.07
C SER A 5 -12.62 11.95 -20.71
N ASP A 6 -13.92 11.92 -20.46
CA ASP A 6 -14.52 11.36 -19.25
C ASP A 6 -14.10 9.91 -19.00
N GLY A 7 -14.03 9.11 -20.07
CA GLY A 7 -13.53 7.74 -20.01
C GLY A 7 -12.05 7.66 -19.63
N SER A 8 -11.20 8.50 -20.23
CA SER A 8 -9.78 8.57 -19.87
C SER A 8 -9.57 9.05 -18.44
N LEU A 9 -10.38 10.00 -17.96
CA LEU A 9 -10.30 10.50 -16.59
C LEU A 9 -10.68 9.42 -15.57
N LYS A 10 -11.77 8.67 -15.84
CA LYS A 10 -12.18 7.52 -15.02
C LYS A 10 -11.09 6.46 -14.96
N MET A 11 -10.49 6.12 -16.11
CA MET A 11 -9.38 5.17 -16.18
C MET A 11 -8.17 5.62 -15.34
N LEU A 12 -7.81 6.91 -15.39
CA LEU A 12 -6.69 7.44 -14.62
C LEU A 12 -6.93 7.32 -13.10
N PHE A 13 -8.14 7.59 -12.63
CA PHE A 13 -8.51 7.40 -11.22
C PHE A 13 -8.51 5.93 -10.79
N GLN A 14 -8.97 5.02 -11.66
CA GLN A 14 -8.89 3.58 -11.39
C GLN A 14 -7.44 3.11 -11.36
N GLN A 15 -6.62 3.55 -12.32
CA GLN A 15 -5.21 3.23 -12.38
C GLN A 15 -4.46 3.75 -11.16
N SER A 16 -4.79 4.94 -10.67
CA SER A 16 -4.14 5.50 -9.48
C SER A 16 -4.47 4.71 -8.21
N ILE A 17 -5.69 4.14 -8.10
CA ILE A 17 -6.03 3.18 -7.04
C ILE A 17 -5.15 1.93 -7.15
N ILE A 18 -5.08 1.31 -8.33
CA ILE A 18 -4.28 0.09 -8.56
C ILE A 18 -2.81 0.33 -8.22
N THR A 19 -2.24 1.46 -8.65
CA THR A 19 -0.86 1.82 -8.32
C THR A 19 -0.67 1.97 -6.82
N ARG A 20 -1.62 2.57 -6.09
CA ARG A 20 -1.53 2.69 -4.63
C ARG A 20 -1.66 1.34 -3.92
N GLU A 21 -2.52 0.45 -4.39
CA GLU A 21 -2.63 -0.93 -3.88
C GLU A 21 -1.31 -1.69 -4.06
N TRP A 22 -0.71 -1.58 -5.25
CA TRP A 22 0.59 -2.19 -5.55
C TRP A 22 1.68 -1.67 -4.60
N MET A 23 1.72 -0.36 -4.33
CA MET A 23 2.68 0.22 -3.38
C MET A 23 2.47 -0.33 -1.96
N VAL A 24 1.24 -0.35 -1.45
CA VAL A 24 0.95 -0.86 -0.10
C VAL A 24 1.30 -2.35 0.03
N LYS A 25 0.97 -3.15 -1.00
CA LYS A 25 1.39 -4.55 -1.04
C LYS A 25 2.91 -4.68 -1.04
N GLY A 26 3.62 -3.87 -1.83
CA GLY A 26 5.08 -3.86 -1.86
C GLY A 26 5.71 -3.52 -0.51
N ILE A 27 5.12 -2.60 0.25
CA ILE A 27 5.57 -2.26 1.62
C ILE A 27 5.45 -3.49 2.53
N TYR A 28 4.30 -4.18 2.51
CA TYR A 28 4.10 -5.40 3.27
C TYR A 28 5.07 -6.50 2.85
N ASP A 29 5.13 -6.82 1.56
CA ASP A 29 5.99 -7.89 1.01
C ASP A 29 7.46 -7.63 1.33
N SER A 30 7.92 -6.38 1.26
CA SER A 30 9.28 -5.99 1.60
C SER A 30 9.59 -6.30 3.07
N ARG A 31 8.67 -5.98 3.97
CA ARG A 31 8.83 -6.23 5.41
C ARG A 31 8.71 -7.72 5.76
N ALA A 32 7.82 -8.45 5.07
CA ALA A 32 7.65 -9.88 5.25
C ALA A 32 8.93 -10.67 4.93
N LYS A 33 9.79 -10.16 4.04
CA LYS A 33 11.09 -10.78 3.72
C LYS A 33 12.03 -10.84 4.92
N ASP A 34 11.91 -9.96 5.89
CA ASP A 34 12.73 -10.03 7.12
C ASP A 34 12.49 -11.35 7.87
N TYR A 35 11.31 -11.96 7.71
CA TYR A 35 10.87 -13.18 8.39
C TYR A 35 10.94 -14.44 7.51
N SER A 36 11.11 -14.31 6.20
CA SER A 36 11.12 -15.45 5.26
C SER A 36 12.46 -15.64 4.53
N ASN A 37 13.33 -14.63 4.53
CA ASN A 37 14.63 -14.70 3.87
C ASN A 37 15.72 -15.19 4.84
N PRO A 38 16.33 -16.37 4.61
CA PRO A 38 17.37 -16.92 5.49
C PRO A 38 18.56 -15.98 5.69
N PHE A 39 18.98 -15.25 4.66
CA PHE A 39 20.10 -14.31 4.75
C PHE A 39 19.78 -13.10 5.64
N ARG A 40 18.51 -12.68 5.71
CA ARG A 40 18.08 -11.59 6.61
C ARG A 40 17.98 -12.06 8.06
N GLN A 41 17.59 -13.32 8.25
CA GLN A 41 17.46 -13.93 9.57
C GLN A 41 18.82 -14.23 10.21
N MET A 42 19.85 -14.57 9.42
CA MET A 42 21.20 -14.92 9.91
C MET A 42 21.87 -13.85 10.78
N VAL A 43 21.40 -12.59 10.73
CA VAL A 43 21.94 -11.49 11.54
C VAL A 43 21.43 -11.53 12.99
N TYR A 44 20.33 -12.26 13.25
CA TYR A 44 19.69 -12.34 14.55
C TYR A 44 19.88 -13.73 15.16
N ALA A 45 20.12 -13.79 16.47
CA ALA A 45 20.25 -15.04 17.20
C ALA A 45 18.91 -15.77 17.35
N ASN A 46 17.80 -15.03 17.38
CA ASN A 46 16.44 -15.59 17.47
C ASN A 46 15.36 -14.57 17.04
N ASN A 47 14.12 -15.04 16.93
CA ASN A 47 12.97 -14.20 16.55
C ASN A 47 12.65 -13.07 17.54
N SER A 48 13.00 -13.22 18.83
CA SER A 48 12.76 -12.18 19.83
C SER A 48 13.66 -10.97 19.59
N GLU A 49 14.96 -11.22 19.37
CA GLU A 49 15.92 -10.18 18.99
C GLU A 49 15.53 -9.51 17.68
N MET A 50 15.16 -10.28 16.66
CA MET A 50 14.66 -9.74 15.39
C MET A 50 13.45 -8.82 15.61
N ASN A 51 12.44 -9.27 16.35
CA ASN A 51 11.26 -8.47 16.66
C ASN A 51 11.58 -7.20 17.44
N ALA A 52 12.58 -7.22 18.33
CA ALA A 52 13.01 -6.04 19.07
C ALA A 52 13.72 -5.01 18.16
N VAL A 53 14.47 -5.47 17.15
CA VAL A 53 15.23 -4.60 16.23
C VAL A 53 14.36 -4.07 15.09
N VAL A 54 13.68 -4.95 14.34
CA VAL A 54 12.92 -4.55 13.14
C VAL A 54 11.43 -4.32 13.41
N GLY A 55 10.94 -4.69 14.61
CA GLY A 55 9.53 -4.65 14.96
C GLY A 55 8.75 -5.84 14.41
N ASN A 56 7.70 -6.25 15.13
CA ASN A 56 6.78 -7.30 14.67
C ASN A 56 6.04 -6.86 13.39
N LEU A 57 6.05 -7.73 12.37
CA LEU A 57 5.31 -7.56 11.12
C LEU A 57 3.81 -7.27 11.34
N GLU A 58 3.15 -8.01 12.23
CA GLU A 58 1.71 -7.89 12.50
C GLU A 58 1.34 -6.55 13.15
N ASN A 59 2.27 -5.98 13.91
CA ASN A 59 2.07 -4.74 14.65
C ASN A 59 2.83 -3.56 14.07
N ASN A 60 3.30 -3.67 12.83
CA ASN A 60 4.02 -2.59 12.17
C ASN A 60 3.11 -1.37 11.95
N SER A 61 3.41 -0.27 12.65
CA SER A 61 2.62 0.97 12.63
C SER A 61 2.56 1.62 11.25
N PHE A 62 3.64 1.51 10.47
CA PHE A 62 3.70 2.04 9.11
C PHE A 62 2.79 1.26 8.16
N ILE A 63 2.82 -0.08 8.19
CA ILE A 63 1.91 -0.91 7.37
C ILE A 63 0.45 -0.60 7.71
N LYS A 64 0.10 -0.52 9.01
CA LYS A 64 -1.26 -0.18 9.45
C LYS A 64 -1.70 1.19 8.96
N LYS A 65 -0.82 2.19 9.03
CA LYS A 65 -1.06 3.54 8.51
C LYS A 65 -1.34 3.50 7.00
N GLU A 66 -0.48 2.86 6.22
CA GLU A 66 -0.61 2.81 4.76
C GLU A 66 -1.89 2.09 4.29
N ILE A 67 -2.31 1.03 4.99
CA ILE A 67 -3.60 0.36 4.73
C ILE A 67 -4.77 1.31 5.01
N ALA A 68 -4.73 2.04 6.13
CA ALA A 68 -5.77 3.00 6.48
C ALA A 68 -5.85 4.14 5.46
N GLU A 69 -4.71 4.67 5.04
CA GLU A 69 -4.65 5.72 4.03
C GLU A 69 -5.09 5.24 2.65
N LEU A 70 -4.79 4.00 2.26
CA LEU A 70 -5.31 3.40 1.03
C LEU A 70 -6.84 3.32 1.05
N LYS A 71 -7.43 2.92 2.18
CA LYS A 71 -8.90 2.89 2.34
C LYS A 71 -9.51 4.29 2.23
N ALA A 72 -8.90 5.28 2.88
CA ALA A 72 -9.32 6.68 2.78
C ALA A 72 -9.20 7.19 1.34
N TYR A 73 -8.11 6.86 0.65
CA TYR A 73 -7.86 7.25 -0.73
C TYR A 73 -8.90 6.68 -1.71
N LYS A 74 -9.19 5.37 -1.62
CA LYS A 74 -10.25 4.74 -2.43
C LYS A 74 -11.60 5.44 -2.24
N THR A 75 -11.93 5.77 -0.99
CA THR A 75 -13.15 6.48 -0.65
C THR A 75 -13.17 7.87 -1.30
N ALA A 76 -12.08 8.63 -1.19
CA ALA A 76 -11.96 9.96 -1.77
C ALA A 76 -12.04 9.94 -3.30
N VAL A 77 -11.42 8.96 -3.97
CA VAL A 77 -11.50 8.79 -5.43
C VAL A 77 -12.94 8.49 -5.85
N ASN A 78 -13.62 7.57 -5.17
CA ASN A 78 -15.01 7.24 -5.48
C ASN A 78 -15.95 8.44 -5.29
N GLN A 79 -15.76 9.23 -4.23
CA GLN A 79 -16.51 10.46 -4.03
C GLN A 79 -16.28 11.48 -5.15
N ARG A 80 -15.03 11.64 -5.60
CA ARG A 80 -14.68 12.53 -6.72
C ARG A 80 -15.30 12.07 -8.03
N LEU A 81 -15.23 10.77 -8.33
CA LEU A 81 -15.84 10.21 -9.54
C LEU A 81 -17.37 10.42 -9.56
N LYS A 82 -18.05 10.21 -8.43
CA LYS A 82 -19.49 10.51 -8.29
C LYS A 82 -19.79 11.99 -8.52
N LYS A 83 -19.01 12.89 -7.91
CA LYS A 83 -19.18 14.34 -8.07
C LYS A 83 -18.99 14.81 -9.52
N LEU A 84 -18.17 14.10 -10.28
CA LEU A 84 -17.90 14.37 -11.69
C LEU A 84 -18.89 13.68 -12.65
N GLY A 85 -19.85 12.90 -12.16
CA GLY A 85 -20.80 12.15 -13.00
C GLY A 85 -20.16 10.98 -13.78
N LEU A 86 -19.00 10.49 -13.33
CA LEU A 86 -18.23 9.42 -13.98
C LEU A 86 -18.51 8.02 -13.40
N VAL A 87 -19.40 7.96 -12.41
CA VAL A 87 -19.88 6.76 -11.70
C VAL A 87 -21.38 6.80 -11.64
#